data_AF-A0A3N1ARN0-F1
#
_entry.id   AF-A0A3N1ARN0-F1
#
_cell.length_a   1.000
_cell.length_b   1.000
_cell.length_c   1.000
_cell.angle_alpha   90.00
_cell.angle_beta   90.00
_cell.angle_gamma   90.00
#
_symmetry.space_group_name_H-M   'P 1'
#
loop_
_entity.id
_entity.type
_entity.pdbx_description
1 polymer ?
#
loop_
_entity_poly.entity_id
_entity_poly.type
_entity_poly.pdbx_seq_one_letter_code
_entity_poly.pdbx_strand_id
1 'polypeptide(L)' 'MAKTLLDLDEDLLAEATAALGTGTKRETVTEALRQAVESSRERRRRALADLQEIADSGGFHFDQLDELDQ' A
#
# COMPACT_ATOMS: atom_id res chain seq x y z
N MET A 1 -2.75 -6.76 -22.27
CA MET A 1 -1.61 -6.16 -21.55
C MET A 1 -0.84 -5.27 -22.50
N ALA A 2 -0.36 -4.12 -22.02
CA ALA A 2 0.59 -3.28 -22.76
C ALA A 2 2.02 -3.85 -22.60
N LYS A 3 2.84 -3.75 -23.65
CA LYS A 3 4.26 -4.08 -23.58
C LYS A 3 5.01 -2.80 -23.18
N THR A 4 5.80 -2.90 -22.12
CA THR A 4 6.65 -1.80 -21.64
C THR A 4 8.09 -2.30 -21.66
N LEU A 5 8.98 -1.56 -22.32
CA LEU A 5 10.42 -1.81 -22.28
C LEU A 5 10.98 -1.14 -21.02
N LEU A 6 11.61 -1.92 -20.16
CA LEU A 6 12.12 -1.51 -18.85
C LEU A 6 13.47 -2.17 -18.65
N ASP A 7 14.44 -1.41 -18.15
CA ASP A 7 15.67 -1.97 -17.62
C ASP A 7 15.42 -2.35 -16.15
N LEU A 8 15.80 -3.57 -15.80
CA LEU A 8 15.60 -4.14 -14.47
C LEU A 8 16.94 -4.58 -13.91
N ASP A 9 17.08 -4.44 -12.60
CA ASP A 9 18.16 -5.11 -11.87
C ASP A 9 17.92 -6.63 -11.92
N GLU A 10 18.83 -7.34 -12.59
CA GLU A 10 18.71 -8.78 -12.81
C GLU A 10 18.90 -9.59 -11.52
N ASP A 11 19.71 -9.10 -10.58
CA ASP A 11 19.95 -9.76 -9.30
C ASP A 11 18.69 -9.65 -8.42
N LEU A 12 18.10 -8.46 -8.35
CA LEU A 12 16.84 -8.24 -7.64
C LEU A 12 15.69 -9.05 -8.27
N LEU A 13 15.65 -9.14 -9.60
CA LEU A 13 14.63 -9.93 -10.30
C LEU A 13 14.79 -11.43 -10.03
N ALA A 14 16.02 -11.92 -9.92
CA ALA A 14 16.30 -13.30 -9.56
C ALA A 14 15.86 -13.60 -8.12
N GLU A 15 16.19 -12.71 -7.17
CA GLU A 15 15.75 -12.83 -5.78
C GLU A 15 14.22 -12.83 -5.67
N ALA A 16 13.55 -11.88 -6.33
CA ALA A 16 12.10 -11.82 -6.36
C ALA A 16 11.48 -13.08 -6.99
N THR A 17 12.09 -13.63 -8.05
CA THR A 17 11.61 -14.87 -8.69
C THR A 17 11.71 -16.06 -7.74
N ALA A 18 12.83 -16.17 -7.01
CA ALA A 18 13.01 -17.21 -6.00
C ALA A 18 12.02 -17.05 -4.83
N ALA A 19 11.85 -15.83 -4.32
CA ALA A 19 10.95 -15.54 -3.21
C ALA A 19 9.47 -15.77 -3.57
N LEU A 20 9.08 -15.44 -4.81
CA LEU A 20 7.70 -15.57 -5.29
C LEU A 20 7.41 -16.95 -5.91
N GLY A 21 8.44 -17.77 -6.18
CA GLY A 21 8.29 -19.09 -6.80
C GLY A 21 7.74 -19.04 -8.22
N THR A 22 7.94 -17.94 -8.94
CA THR A 22 7.39 -17.71 -10.28
C THR A 22 8.25 -18.34 -11.37
N GLY A 23 7.63 -18.71 -12.50
CA GLY A 23 8.33 -19.39 -13.60
C GLY A 23 8.94 -18.45 -14.63
N THR A 24 8.48 -17.20 -14.69
CA THR A 24 8.93 -16.22 -15.70
C THR A 24 9.10 -14.83 -15.10
N LYS A 25 10.03 -14.04 -15.66
CA LYS A 25 10.23 -12.62 -15.30
C LYS A 25 8.93 -11.82 -15.32
N ARG A 26 8.07 -12.05 -16.32
CA ARG A 26 6.76 -11.39 -16.43
C ARG A 26 5.86 -11.74 -15.26
N GLU A 27 5.81 -13.01 -14.86
CA GLU A 27 5.03 -13.44 -13.69
C GLU A 27 5.56 -12.81 -12.41
N THR A 28 6.88 -12.82 -12.22
CA THR A 28 7.54 -12.17 -11.08
C THR A 28 7.12 -10.71 -10.97
N VAL A 29 7.24 -9.95 -12.07
CA VAL A 29 6.88 -8.51 -12.09
C VAL A 29 5.38 -8.31 -11.85
N THR A 30 4.54 -9.14 -12.46
CA THR A 30 3.07 -9.04 -12.30
C THR A 30 2.67 -9.30 -10.85
N GLU A 31 3.25 -10.30 -10.21
CA GLU A 31 2.96 -10.67 -8.83
C GLU A 31 3.51 -9.61 -7.85
N ALA A 32 4.74 -9.15 -8.07
CA ALA A 32 5.33 -8.07 -7.27
C ALA A 32 4.48 -6.80 -7.30
N LEU A 33 3.98 -6.40 -8.48
CA LEU A 33 3.07 -5.24 -8.60
C LEU A 33 1.75 -5.48 -7.85
N ARG A 34 1.19 -6.69 -7.90
CA ARG A 34 -0.02 -7.03 -7.14
C ARG A 34 0.21 -6.89 -5.64
N GLN A 35 1.32 -7.42 -5.12
CA GLN A 35 1.67 -7.33 -3.70
C GLN A 35 1.91 -5.87 -3.27
N ALA A 36 2.54 -5.05 -4.11
CA ALA A 36 2.73 -3.62 -3.81
C ALA A 36 1.39 -2.87 -3.69
N VAL A 37 0.44 -3.16 -4.60
CA VAL A 37 -0.91 -2.58 -4.54
C VAL A 37 -1.65 -3.06 -3.29
N GLU A 38 -1.59 -4.34 -2.97
CA GLU A 38 -2.26 -4.91 -1.80
C GLU A 38 -1.70 -4.33 -0.50
N SER A 39 -0.37 -4.24 -0.39
CA SER A 39 0.31 -3.59 0.74
C SER A 39 -0.12 -2.13 0.92
N SER A 40 -0.27 -1.39 -0.19
CA SER A 40 -0.76 0.00 -0.16
C SER A 40 -2.21 0.11 0.32
N ARG A 41 -3.08 -0.80 -0.13
CA ARG A 41 -4.48 -0.87 0.30
C ARG A 41 -4.60 -1.21 1.77
N GLU A 42 -3.83 -2.19 2.23
CA GLU A 42 -3.83 -2.61 3.63
C GLU A 42 -3.33 -1.50 4.56
N ARG A 43 -2.26 -0.77 4.19
CA ARG A 43 -1.83 0.42 4.95
C ARG A 43 -2.93 1.47 5.06
N ARG A 44 -3.64 1.75 3.96
CA ARG A 44 -4.75 2.71 3.96
C ARG A 44 -5.91 2.24 4.84
N ARG A 45 -6.25 0.96 4.76
CA ARG A 45 -7.32 0.35 5.57
C ARG A 45 -7.01 0.46 7.07
N ARG A 46 -5.77 0.19 7.47
CA ARG A 46 -5.32 0.37 8.87
C ARG A 46 -5.43 1.82 9.30
N ALA A 47 -4.86 2.76 8.52
CA ALA A 47 -4.94 4.18 8.86
C ALA A 47 -6.38 4.68 9.02
N LEU A 48 -7.31 4.19 8.20
CA LEU A 48 -8.73 4.52 8.34
C LEU A 48 -9.36 3.89 9.60
N ALA A 49 -8.99 2.66 9.94
CA ALA A 49 -9.45 2.02 11.18
C ALA A 49 -8.93 2.77 12.41
N ASP A 50 -7.65 3.17 12.40
CA ASP A 50 -7.03 3.94 13.48
C ASP A 50 -7.73 5.31 13.65
N LEU A 51 -8.03 5.99 12.55
CA LEU A 51 -8.79 7.25 12.58
C LEU A 51 -10.20 7.06 13.15
N GLN A 52 -10.86 5.95 12.82
CA GLN A 52 -12.19 5.64 13.34
C GLN A 52 -12.16 5.36 14.85
N GLU A 53 -11.14 4.65 15.33
CA GLU A 53 -10.93 4.41 16.77
C GLU A 53 -10.67 5.73 17.53
N ILE A 54 -9.87 6.64 16.95
CA ILE A 54 -9.65 7.98 17.52
C ILE A 54 -10.97 8.76 17.59
N ALA A 55 -11.81 8.67 16.55
CA ALA A 55 -13.12 9.34 16.56
C ALA A 55 -14.05 8.76 17.64
N ASP A 56 -14.16 7.43 17.73
CA ASP A 56 -15.04 6.74 18.66
C ASP A 56 -14.60 6.93 20.12
N SER A 57 -13.30 7.09 20.37
CA SER A 57 -12.73 7.39 21.68
C SER A 57 -12.81 8.88 22.07
N GLY A 58 -13.41 9.72 21.23
CA GLY A 58 -13.58 11.15 21.51
C GLY A 58 -12.30 11.98 21.32
N GLY A 59 -11.34 11.49 20.53
CA GLY A 59 -10.09 12.19 20.24
C GLY A 59 -10.25 13.43 19.35
N PHE A 60 -11.45 13.69 18.82
CA PHE A 60 -11.78 14.93 18.13
C PHE A 60 -12.68 15.82 19.01
N HIS A 61 -12.11 16.93 19.48
CA HIS A 61 -12.81 17.95 20.29
C HIS A 61 -13.50 18.97 19.40
N PHE A 62 -14.53 18.52 18.66
CA PHE A 62 -15.28 19.39 17.75
C PHE A 62 -16.03 20.52 18.48
N ASP A 63 -16.34 20.33 19.76
CA ASP A 63 -16.93 21.32 20.66
C ASP A 63 -16.05 22.57 20.86
N GLN A 64 -14.73 22.43 20.72
CA GLN A 64 -13.79 23.55 20.81
C GLN A 64 -13.68 24.37 19.52
N LEU A 65 -14.25 23.89 18.40
CA LEU A 65 -14.20 24.61 17.13
C LEU A 65 -15.12 25.83 17.13
N ASP A 66 -16.27 25.75 17.81
CA ASP A 66 -17.23 26.86 17.93
C ASP A 66 -16.64 28.05 18.72
N GLU A 67 -15.62 27.82 19.55
CA GLU A 67 -14.92 28.87 20.32
C GLU A 67 -13.91 29.65 19.47
N LEU A 68 -13.48 29.12 18.32
CA LEU A 68 -12.50 29.76 17.43
C LEU A 68 -13.13 30.76 16.44
N ASP A 69 -14.46 30.70 16.24
CA ASP A 69 -15.21 31.61 15.36
C ASP A 69 -15.71 32.89 16.09
N GLN A 70 -15.26 33.14 17.33
CA GLN A 70 -15.54 34.35 18.12
C GLN A 70 -14.35 35.32 18.15
#